data_AF-A0A350ZXN9-F1
#
_entry.id   AF-A0A350ZXN9-F1
#
_cell.length_a   1.000
_cell.length_b   1.000
_cell.length_c   1.000
_cell.angle_alpha   90.00
_cell.angle_beta   90.00
_cell.angle_gamma   90.00
#
_symmetry.space_group_name_H-M   'P 1'
#
loop_
_entity.id
_entity.type
_entity.pdbx_description
1 polymer ?
#
loop_
_entity_poly.entity_id
_entity_poly.type
_entity_poly.pdbx_seq_one_letter_code
_entity_poly.pdbx_strand_id
1 'polypeptide(L)' 'AAFDFLVLMRLRGHVDALRQGVEPSNYIALDQLNAMEQGEFRLALEGVAKFQAFIKHHFKLHLLRH' A
#
# COMPACT_ATOMS: atom_id res chain seq x y z
N ALA A 1 -6.14 9.33 -5.84
CA ALA A 1 -5.78 9.71 -4.45
C ALA A 1 -5.07 8.58 -3.72
N ALA A 2 -5.78 7.59 -3.13
CA ALA A 2 -5.13 6.52 -2.36
C ALA A 2 -4.11 5.69 -3.16
N PHE A 3 -4.44 5.31 -4.39
CA PHE A 3 -3.52 4.60 -5.28
C PHE A 3 -2.26 5.42 -5.57
N ASP A 4 -2.41 6.68 -5.99
CA ASP A 4 -1.29 7.56 -6.30
C ASP A 4 -0.37 7.77 -5.10
N PHE A 5 -0.96 7.94 -3.90
CA PHE A 5 -0.23 8.05 -2.65
C PHE A 5 0.61 6.80 -2.36
N LEU A 6 0.00 5.61 -2.43
CA LEU A 6 0.72 4.34 -2.20
C LEU A 6 1.83 4.11 -3.22
N VAL A 7 1.59 4.46 -4.49
CA VAL A 7 2.61 4.38 -5.55
C VAL A 7 3.76 5.33 -5.26
N LEU A 8 3.49 6.57 -4.88
CA LEU A 8 4.51 7.56 -4.55
C LEU A 8 5.38 7.11 -3.37
N MET A 9 4.76 6.63 -2.28
CA MET A 9 5.48 6.13 -1.11
C MET A 9 6.37 4.94 -1.45
N ARG A 10 5.87 4.00 -2.27
CA ARG A 10 6.67 2.87 -2.75
C ARG A 10 7.84 3.32 -3.63
N LEU A 11 7.61 4.23 -4.56
CA LEU A 11 8.68 4.74 -5.44
C LEU A 11 9.79 5.44 -4.64
N ARG A 12 9.42 6.22 -3.62
CA ARG A 12 10.37 6.83 -2.70
C ARG A 12 11.22 5.76 -2.00
N GLY A 13 10.58 4.73 -1.42
CA GLY A 13 11.28 3.61 -0.81
C GLY A 13 12.20 2.84 -1.77
N HIS A 14 11.78 2.64 -3.02
CA HIS A 14 12.62 2.02 -4.05
C HIS A 14 13.86 2.87 -4.36
N VAL A 15 13.72 4.18 -4.50
CA VAL A 15 14.85 5.09 -4.75
C VAL A 15 15.84 5.06 -3.58
N ASP A 16 15.34 5.03 -2.34
CA ASP A 16 16.19 4.98 -1.16
C ASP A 16 16.91 3.62 -1.01
N ALA A 17 16.25 2.51 -1.36
CA ALA A 17 16.89 1.19 -1.42
C ALA A 17 18.02 1.16 -2.45
N LEU A 18 17.79 1.69 -3.66
CA LEU A 18 18.81 1.79 -4.71
C LEU A 18 20.02 2.62 -4.27
N ARG A 19 19.79 3.73 -3.56
CA ARG A 19 20.87 4.57 -3.00
C ARG A 19 21.72 3.83 -1.96
N GLN A 20 21.14 2.85 -1.27
CA GLN A 20 21.80 2.03 -0.26
C GLN A 20 22.42 0.74 -0.83
N GLY A 21 22.27 0.49 -2.14
CA GLY A 21 22.71 -0.77 -2.77
C GLY A 21 21.87 -1.99 -2.37
N VAL A 22 20.65 -1.77 -1.88
CA VAL A 22 19.70 -2.81 -1.47
C VAL A 22 18.67 -3.03 -2.57
N GLU A 23 18.19 -4.26 -2.72
CA GLU A 23 17.13 -4.60 -3.67
C GLU A 23 15.80 -3.90 -3.31
N PRO A 24 15.18 -3.15 -4.24
CA PRO A 24 13.88 -2.53 -4.02
C PRO A 24 12.78 -3.56 -3.73
N SER A 25 11.86 -3.23 -2.82
CA SER A 25 10.71 -4.08 -2.50
C SER A 25 9.43 -3.26 -2.39
N ASN A 26 8.26 -3.91 -2.45
CA ASN A 26 6.95 -3.27 -2.29
C ASN A 26 6.66 -2.78 -0.85
N TYR A 27 7.65 -2.75 0.03
CA TYR A 27 7.51 -2.31 1.41
C TYR A 27 7.56 -0.77 1.50
N ILE A 28 6.66 -0.20 2.31
CA ILE A 28 6.66 1.22 2.67
C ILE A 28 7.11 1.33 4.13
N ALA A 29 8.24 1.99 4.35
CA ALA A 29 8.84 2.18 5.67
C ALA A 29 8.07 3.27 6.45
N LEU A 30 7.24 2.85 7.40
CA LEU A 30 6.36 3.73 8.18
C LEU A 30 7.13 4.74 9.05
N ASP A 31 8.30 4.34 9.52
CA ASP A 31 9.23 5.14 10.31
C ASP A 31 9.81 6.32 9.52
N GLN A 32 9.75 6.26 8.19
CA GLN A 32 10.18 7.36 7.30
C GLN A 32 9.05 8.33 6.95
N LEU A 33 7.82 8.04 7.37
CA LEU A 33 6.65 8.88 7.12
C LEU A 33 6.46 9.89 8.24
N ASN A 34 6.20 11.14 7.88
CA ASN A 34 5.77 12.14 8.86
C ASN A 34 4.31 11.88 9.31
N ALA A 35 3.86 12.56 10.36
CA ALA A 35 2.53 12.33 10.95
C ALA A 35 1.37 12.52 9.95
N MET A 36 1.49 13.48 9.02
CA MET A 36 0.49 13.71 7.97
C MET A 36 0.48 12.56 6.96
N GLU A 37 1.67 12.15 6.49
CA GLU A 37 1.84 11.01 5.58
C GLU A 37 1.33 9.70 6.20
N GLN A 38 1.52 9.51 7.51
CA GLN A 38 0.94 8.36 8.24
C GLN A 38 -0.59 8.39 8.26
N GLY A 39 -1.19 9.58 8.42
CA GLY A 39 -2.63 9.77 8.33
C GLY A 39 -3.18 9.42 6.94
N GLU A 40 -2.54 9.95 5.90
CA GLU A 40 -2.88 9.63 4.50
C GLU A 40 -2.68 8.14 4.18
N PHE A 41 -1.62 7.52 4.70
CA PHE A 41 -1.37 6.10 4.54
C PHE A 41 -2.48 5.24 5.16
N ARG A 42 -2.93 5.61 6.37
CA ARG A 42 -4.07 4.94 7.01
C ARG A 42 -5.34 5.06 6.16
N LEU A 43 -5.68 6.25 5.67
CA LEU A 43 -6.84 6.46 4.81
C LEU A 43 -6.74 5.64 3.51
N ALA A 44 -5.55 5.56 2.92
CA ALA A 44 -5.30 4.74 1.73
C ALA A 44 -5.51 3.25 2.01
N LEU A 45 -5.02 2.73 3.14
CA LEU A 45 -5.23 1.35 3.56
C LEU A 45 -6.71 1.03 3.83
N GLU A 46 -7.45 1.95 4.44
CA GLU A 46 -8.90 1.80 4.62
C GLU A 46 -9.62 1.71 3.27
N GLY A 47 -9.19 2.47 2.26
CA GLY A 47 -9.67 2.36 0.88
C GLY A 47 -9.38 1.00 0.25
N VAL A 48 -8.16 0.48 0.41
CA VAL A 48 -7.77 -0.85 -0.08
C VAL A 48 -8.61 -1.94 0.59
N ALA A 49 -8.83 -1.86 1.90
CA ALA A 49 -9.66 -2.83 2.63
C ALA A 49 -11.10 -2.85 2.12
N LYS A 50 -11.70 -1.67 1.87
CA LYS A 50 -13.04 -1.54 1.27
C LYS A 50 -13.08 -2.16 -0.14
N PHE A 51 -12.08 -1.89 -0.98
CA PHE A 51 -11.99 -2.47 -2.32
C PHE A 51 -11.85 -3.99 -2.27
N GLN A 52 -11.00 -4.53 -1.41
CA GLN A 52 -10.85 -5.98 -1.22
C GLN A 52 -12.16 -6.62 -0.73
N ALA A 53 -12.89 -5.99 0.19
CA ALA A 53 -14.20 -6.45 0.64
C ALA A 53 -15.21 -6.48 -0.51
N PHE A 54 -15.24 -5.43 -1.33
CA PHE A 54 -16.06 -5.37 -2.54
C PHE A 54 -15.74 -6.52 -3.51
N ILE A 55 -14.46 -6.73 -3.86
CA ILE A 55 -14.03 -7.81 -4.75
C ILE A 55 -14.43 -9.18 -4.21
N LYS A 56 -14.19 -9.43 -2.91
CA LYS A 56 -14.57 -10.70 -2.25
C LYS A 56 -16.07 -10.97 -2.34
N HIS A 57 -16.89 -9.93 -2.15
CA HIS A 57 -18.34 -10.05 -2.21
C HIS A 57 -18.85 -10.21 -3.64
N HIS A 58 -18.43 -9.32 -4.54
CA HIS A 58 -18.88 -9.27 -5.94
C HIS A 58 -18.57 -10.57 -6.69
N PHE A 59 -17.36 -11.09 -6.53
CA PHE A 59 -16.92 -12.33 -7.19
C PHE A 59 -17.16 -13.59 -6.34
N LYS A 60 -17.82 -13.47 -5.18
CA LYS A 60 -18.09 -14.57 -4.24
C LYS A 60 -16.84 -15.41 -3.96
N LEU A 61 -15.68 -14.78 -3.77
CA LEU A 61 -14.39 -15.48 -3.62
C LEU A 61 -14.35 -16.43 -2.40
N HIS A 62 -15.24 -16.24 -1.43
CA HIS A 62 -15.42 -17.18 -0.31
C HIS A 62 -15.88 -18.58 -0.76
N LEU A 63 -16.49 -18.71 -1.94
CA LEU A 63 -16.92 -19.99 -2.53
C LEU A 63 -15.79 -20.72 -3.27
N LEU A 64 -14.66 -20.05 -3.54
CA LEU A 64 -13.51 -20.62 -4.26
C LEU A 64 -12.49 -21.29 -3.34
N ARG A 65 -12.77 -21.41 -2.03
CA ARG A 65 -11.95 -22.20 -1.11
C ARG A 65 -12.20 -23.69 -1.36
N HIS A 66 -11.31 -24.31 -2.13
CA HIS A 66 -11.01 -25.73 -2.03
C HIS A 66 -9.92 -25.96 -0.98
#